data_AF-A0A498MXW4-F1
#
_entry.id   AF-A0A498MXW4-F1
#
_cell.length_a   1.000
_cell.length_b   1.000
_cell.length_c   1.000
_cell.angle_alpha   90.00
_cell.angle_beta   90.00
_cell.angle_gamma   90.00
#
_symmetry.space_group_name_H-M   'P 1'
#
loop_
_entity.id
_entity.type
_entity.pdbx_description
1 polymer ?
#
loop_
_entity_poly.entity_id
_entity_poly.type
_entity_poly.pdbx_seq_one_letter_code
_entity_poly.pdbx_strand_id
1 'polypeptide(L)' 'MKLAILICVSVLFYLSVAEAQESENNVPEFGCTREYNPVCGDDGLTYSNECMLHWENKVRNKNVSLKHAGRCEDENK' A
#
# COMPACT_ATOMS: atom_id res chain seq x y z
N MET A 1 43.23 -5.97 -18.00
CA MET A 1 42.13 -5.16 -18.57
C MET A 1 40.82 -5.94 -18.72
N LYS A 2 40.79 -7.08 -19.43
CA LYS A 2 39.58 -7.93 -19.60
C LYS A 2 38.92 -8.37 -18.28
N LEU A 3 39.73 -8.76 -17.29
CA LEU A 3 39.23 -9.19 -15.98
C LEU A 3 38.59 -8.04 -15.18
N ALA A 4 39.12 -6.82 -15.29
CA ALA A 4 38.57 -5.64 -14.63
C ALA A 4 37.23 -5.22 -15.24
N ILE A 5 37.09 -5.34 -16.57
CA ILE A 5 35.83 -5.04 -17.28
C ILE A 5 34.72 -6.00 -16.85
N LEU A 6 35.03 -7.30 -16.71
CA LEU A 6 34.06 -8.30 -16.25
C LEU A 6 33.59 -8.04 -14.82
N ILE A 7 34.48 -7.61 -13.93
CA ILE A 7 34.15 -7.25 -12.55
C ILE A 7 33.29 -5.97 -12.51
N CYS A 8 33.59 -4.97 -13.33
CA CYS A 8 32.79 -3.75 -13.39
C CYS A 8 31.38 -4.00 -13.90
N VAL A 9 31.21 -4.81 -14.96
CA VAL A 9 29.89 -5.12 -15.53
C VAL A 9 29.04 -5.92 -14.54
N SER A 10 29.64 -6.89 -13.82
CA SER A 10 28.90 -7.64 -12.81
C SER A 10 28.48 -6.74 -11.64
N VAL A 11 29.37 -5.88 -11.12
CA VAL A 11 29.06 -4.94 -10.03
C VAL A 11 27.97 -3.96 -10.44
N LEU A 12 27.99 -3.41 -11.66
CA LEU A 12 26.94 -2.52 -12.17
C LEU A 12 25.59 -3.24 -12.31
N PHE A 13 25.60 -4.48 -12.77
CA PHE A 13 24.40 -5.31 -12.82
C PHE A 13 23.87 -5.60 -11.41
N TYR A 14 24.73 -5.97 -10.46
CA TYR A 14 24.36 -6.17 -9.06
C TYR A 14 23.85 -4.89 -8.40
N LEU A 15 24.41 -3.71 -8.68
CA LEU A 15 23.94 -2.43 -8.16
C LEU A 15 22.55 -2.08 -8.71
N SER A 16 22.30 -2.34 -10.00
CA SER A 16 20.96 -2.16 -10.58
C SER A 16 19.92 -3.13 -10.01
N VAL A 17 20.35 -4.33 -9.61
CA VAL A 17 19.51 -5.35 -8.97
C VAL A 17 19.34 -5.07 -7.45
N ALA A 18 20.33 -4.43 -6.82
CA ALA A 18 20.31 -4.11 -5.39
C ALA A 18 19.25 -3.05 -5.01
N GLU A 19 18.77 -2.27 -5.99
CA GLU A 19 17.69 -1.29 -5.79
C GLU A 19 16.28 -1.93 -5.86
N ALA A 20 16.18 -3.23 -6.07
CA ALA A 20 14.93 -3.98 -5.96
C ALA A 20 14.83 -4.75 -4.64
N GLN A 21 15.04 -4.09 -3.50
CA GLN A 21 14.41 -4.56 -2.26
C GLN A 21 12.95 -4.09 -2.26
N GLU A 22 12.10 -4.83 -2.97
CA GLU A 22 10.68 -4.90 -2.63
C GLU A 22 10.56 -5.52 -1.23
N SER A 23 10.73 -4.68 -0.22
CA SER A 23 10.15 -4.91 1.08
C SER A 23 8.64 -4.95 0.91
N GLU A 24 8.04 -6.14 0.86
CA GLU A 24 6.87 -6.52 1.69
C GLU A 24 6.25 -7.85 1.22
N ASN A 25 6.87 -8.98 1.57
CA ASN A 25 6.09 -10.20 1.89
C ASN A 25 5.91 -10.32 3.40
N ASN A 26 5.61 -9.20 4.05
CA ASN A 26 4.99 -9.16 5.37
C ASN A 26 3.74 -8.31 5.24
N VAL A 27 2.74 -8.80 4.49
CA VAL A 27 1.37 -8.39 4.77
C VAL A 27 1.14 -8.85 6.21
N PRO A 28 1.05 -7.95 7.20
CA PRO A 28 0.70 -8.34 8.55
C PRO A 28 -0.60 -9.09 8.42
N GLU A 29 -0.79 -10.11 9.25
CA GLU A 29 -2.10 -10.72 9.47
C GLU A 29 -3.04 -9.64 10.05
N PHE A 30 -3.47 -8.72 9.21
CA PHE A 30 -4.30 -7.59 9.55
C PHE A 30 -5.72 -8.06 9.33
N GLY A 31 -6.28 -8.65 10.39
CA GLY A 31 -7.69 -9.02 10.44
C GLY A 31 -8.53 -7.81 10.85
N CYS A 32 -9.54 -7.48 10.04
CA CYS A 32 -10.57 -6.53 10.44
C CYS A 32 -11.78 -7.27 11.01
N THR A 33 -12.44 -6.66 11.99
CA THR A 33 -13.78 -7.09 12.41
C THR A 33 -14.77 -6.86 11.28
N ARG A 34 -15.88 -7.61 11.30
CA ARG A 34 -16.99 -7.46 10.34
C ARG A 34 -18.05 -6.47 10.80
N GLU A 35 -17.71 -5.63 11.78
CA GLU A 35 -18.61 -4.57 12.24
C GLU A 35 -18.80 -3.53 11.15
N TYR A 36 -20.05 -3.09 10.97
CA TYR A 36 -20.41 -2.09 9.98
C TYR A 36 -20.50 -0.71 10.61
N ASN A 37 -19.40 0.04 10.51
CA ASN A 37 -19.25 1.42 10.97
C ASN A 37 -18.68 2.25 9.82
N PRO A 38 -19.49 2.62 8.81
CA PRO A 38 -18.99 3.10 7.54
C PRO A 38 -18.21 4.41 7.67
N VAL A 39 -17.20 4.57 6.82
CA VAL A 39 -16.40 5.80 6.69
C VAL A 39 -16.23 6.17 5.23
N CYS A 40 -16.11 7.47 4.95
CA CYS A 40 -15.82 7.98 3.62
C CYS A 40 -14.33 8.28 3.48
N GLY A 41 -13.70 7.75 2.44
CA GLY A 41 -12.34 8.09 2.04
C GLY A 41 -12.28 9.41 1.26
N ASP A 42 -11.09 10.02 1.21
CA ASP A 42 -10.81 11.19 0.36
C ASP A 42 -10.80 10.85 -1.15
N ASP A 43 -10.81 9.56 -1.49
CA ASP A 43 -11.05 9.03 -2.84
C ASP A 43 -12.55 8.94 -3.20
N GLY A 44 -13.44 9.33 -2.29
CA GLY A 44 -14.89 9.32 -2.48
C GLY A 44 -15.52 7.93 -2.38
N LEU A 45 -14.79 6.92 -1.91
CA LEU A 45 -15.31 5.57 -1.67
C LEU A 45 -15.72 5.38 -0.21
N THR A 46 -16.82 4.64 -0.01
CA THR A 46 -17.25 4.23 1.32
C THR A 46 -16.60 2.90 1.70
N TYR A 47 -15.95 2.87 2.85
CA TYR A 47 -15.38 1.67 3.46
C TYR A 47 -16.29 1.18 4.58
N SER A 48 -16.42 -0.15 4.75
CA SER A 48 -17.35 -0.72 5.75
C SER A 48 -16.98 -0.38 7.19
N ASN A 49 -15.70 -0.12 7.43
CA ASN A 49 -15.15 0.46 8.65
C ASN A 49 -13.75 1.03 8.38
N GLU A 50 -13.22 1.79 9.33
CA GLU A 50 -11.89 2.40 9.25
C GLU A 50 -10.76 1.36 9.10
N CYS A 51 -10.89 0.19 9.74
CA CYS A 51 -9.94 -0.90 9.58
C CYS A 51 -9.84 -1.34 8.11
N MET A 52 -10.98 -1.51 7.43
CA MET A 52 -11.01 -1.90 6.01
C MET A 52 -10.40 -0.83 5.09
N LEU A 53 -10.52 0.46 5.43
CA LEU A 53 -9.83 1.54 4.70
C LEU A 53 -8.31 1.36 4.80
N HIS A 54 -7.78 1.16 6.00
CA HIS A 54 -6.35 0.92 6.20
C HIS A 54 -5.86 -0.36 5.54
N TRP A 55 -6.65 -1.43 5.60
CA TRP A 55 -6.31 -2.69 4.95
C TRP A 55 -6.22 -2.52 3.44
N GLU A 56 -7.18 -1.83 2.83
CA GLU A 56 -7.17 -1.52 1.39
C GLU A 56 -5.96 -0.67 0.99
N ASN A 57 -5.59 0.34 1.80
CA ASN A 57 -4.34 1.09 1.59
C ASN A 57 -3.12 0.18 1.58
N LYS A 58 -3.04 -0.72 2.55
CA LYS A 58 -1.91 -1.63 2.65
C LYS A 58 -1.83 -2.63 1.50
N VAL A 59 -2.92 -3.34 1.22
CA VAL A 59 -2.93 -4.44 0.24
C VAL A 59 -2.86 -3.93 -1.20
N ARG A 60 -3.45 -2.76 -1.48
CA ARG A 60 -3.46 -2.18 -2.83
C ARG A 60 -2.42 -1.09 -3.03
N ASN A 61 -1.55 -0.85 -2.05
CA ASN A 61 -0.58 0.24 -2.06
C ASN A 61 -1.24 1.59 -2.43
N LYS A 62 -2.37 1.88 -1.78
CA LYS A 62 -3.08 3.15 -1.88
C LYS A 62 -2.74 4.04 -0.67
N ASN A 63 -3.01 5.33 -0.81
CA ASN A 63 -2.87 6.31 0.27
C ASN A 63 -4.16 7.14 0.40
N VAL A 64 -5.27 6.47 0.70
CA VAL A 64 -6.57 7.08 0.94
C VAL A 64 -6.65 7.51 2.40
N SER A 65 -7.01 8.76 2.65
CA SER A 65 -7.22 9.29 4.01
C SER A 65 -8.71 9.23 4.36
N LEU A 66 -9.03 9.16 5.65
CA LEU A 66 -10.40 9.33 6.13
C LEU A 66 -10.87 10.77 5.87
N LYS A 67 -11.95 10.93 5.10
CA LYS A 67 -12.61 12.23 4.84
C LYS A 67 -13.59 12.56 5.95
N HIS A 68 -14.53 11.65 6.25
CA HIS A 68 -15.48 11.80 7.35
C HIS A 68 -16.07 10.44 7.77
N ALA A 69 -16.73 10.40 8.93
CA ALA A 69 -17.49 9.24 9.40
C ALA A 69 -18.86 9.15 8.69
N GLY A 70 -19.36 7.94 8.43
CA GLY A 70 -20.55 7.70 7.61
C GLY A 70 -20.21 7.35 6.17
N ARG A 71 -21.23 7.12 5.35
CA ARG A 71 -21.03 6.82 3.91
C ARG A 71 -20.77 8.12 3.15
N CYS A 72 -20.05 8.05 2.05
CA CYS A 72 -19.82 9.23 1.20
C CYS A 72 -21.13 9.82 0.63
N GLU A 73 -22.19 9.01 0.48
CA GLU A 73 -23.47 9.51 0.00
C GLU A 73 -24.25 10.31 1.06
N ASP A 74 -23.86 10.22 2.34
CA ASP A 74 -24.55 10.88 3.45
C ASP A 74 -24.14 12.36 3.62
N GLU A 75 -23.19 12.88 2.81
CA GLU A 75 -22.68 14.27 2.89
C GLU A 75 -23.75 15.37 2.73
N ASN A 76 -24.99 15.02 2.36
CA ASN A 76 -26.09 15.96 2.16
C ASN A 76 -27.37 15.61 2.95
N LYS A 77 -27.27 14.84 4.03
CA LYS A 77 -28.43 14.45 4.84
C LYS A 77 -28.59 15.26 6.12
#